data_AF-A0A552U7Z1-F1
#
_entry.id   AF-A0A552U7Z1-F1
#
_cell.length_a   1.000
_cell.length_b   1.000
_cell.length_c   1.000
_cell.angle_alpha   90.00
_cell.angle_beta   90.00
_cell.angle_gamma   90.00
#
_symmetry.space_group_name_H-M   'P 1'
#
loop_
_entity.id
_entity.type
_entity.pdbx_description
1 polymer ?
#
loop_
_entity_poly.entity_id
_entity_poly.type
_entity_poly.pdbx_seq_one_letter_code
_entity_poly.pdbx_strand_id
1 'polypeptide(L)'
;MLAAAAPLTVPQRQSLERGFICPERLPDDGARLSAITRFMDEYARLRPAATVNDRLAQYDELLARRRCAPRGDTAHYSFPQS
;
A
#
# COMPACT_ATOMS: atom_id res chain seq x y z
N MET A 1 -14.22 6.02 -23.13
CA MET A 1 -14.19 6.98 -22.02
C MET A 1 -13.60 6.25 -20.82
N LEU A 2 -12.35 6.55 -20.44
CA LEU A 2 -11.76 5.99 -19.22
C LEU A 2 -12.46 6.64 -18.04
N ALA A 3 -13.39 5.92 -17.41
CA ALA A 3 -14.00 6.37 -16.17
C ALA A 3 -12.88 6.48 -15.13
N ALA A 4 -12.49 7.70 -14.79
CA ALA A 4 -11.61 7.94 -13.66
C ALA A 4 -12.26 7.25 -12.46
N ALA A 5 -11.58 6.24 -11.90
CA ALA A 5 -12.12 5.51 -10.77
C ALA A 5 -12.45 6.54 -9.66
N ALA A 6 -13.65 6.48 -9.08
CA ALA A 6 -14.04 7.41 -8.03
C ALA A 6 -13.06 7.30 -6.84
N PRO A 7 -12.64 8.40 -6.22
CA PRO A 7 -11.70 8.34 -5.09
C PRO A 7 -12.31 7.58 -3.90
N LEU A 8 -11.46 7.05 -3.01
CA LEU A 8 -11.93 6.44 -1.77
C LEU A 8 -12.74 7.45 -0.96
N THR A 9 -13.91 7.03 -0.51
CA THR A 9 -14.68 7.79 0.49
C THR A 9 -13.91 7.83 1.81
N VAL A 10 -14.18 8.85 2.65
CA VAL A 10 -13.58 8.99 3.98
C VAL A 10 -13.69 7.70 4.82
N PRO A 11 -14.85 7.02 4.96
CA PRO A 11 -14.95 5.80 5.75
C PRO A 11 -14.14 4.63 5.19
N GLN A 12 -14.05 4.49 3.86
CA GLN A 12 -13.23 3.45 3.22
C GLN A 12 -11.74 3.69 3.47
N ARG A 13 -11.32 4.96 3.38
CA ARG A 13 -9.95 5.37 3.70
C ARG A 13 -9.60 5.09 5.14
N GLN A 14 -10.49 5.40 6.07
CA GLN A 14 -10.32 5.07 7.50
C GLN A 14 -10.26 3.56 7.75
N SER A 15 -10.99 2.75 6.98
CA SER A 15 -10.87 1.28 7.06
C SER A 15 -9.46 0.82 6.72
N LEU A 16 -8.95 1.24 5.55
CA LEU A 16 -7.58 0.93 5.11
C LEU A 16 -6.53 1.41 6.12
N GLU A 17 -6.69 2.63 6.62
CA GLU A 17 -5.77 3.24 7.58
C GLU A 17 -5.73 2.52 8.93
N ARG A 18 -6.82 1.88 9.35
CA ARG A 18 -6.87 1.12 10.61
C ARG A 18 -6.12 -0.20 10.52
N GLY A 19 -6.16 -0.86 9.35
CA GLY A 19 -5.44 -2.11 9.11
C GLY A 19 -3.96 -1.91 8.78
N PHE A 20 -3.53 -0.68 8.53
CA PHE A 20 -2.19 -0.36 8.09
C PHE A 20 -1.17 -0.38 9.24
N ILE A 21 -0.09 -1.13 9.05
CA ILE A 21 1.05 -1.22 9.98
C ILE A 21 2.30 -0.78 9.23
N CYS A 22 3.07 0.13 9.82
CA CYS A 22 4.34 0.57 9.25
C CYS A 22 5.31 -0.64 9.09
N PRO A 23 5.93 -0.85 7.92
CA PRO A 23 6.71 -2.05 7.62
C PRO A 23 7.86 -2.33 8.58
N GLU A 24 8.48 -1.29 9.14
CA GLU A 24 9.59 -1.40 10.07
C GLU A 24 9.21 -2.02 11.42
N ARG A 25 7.92 -2.00 11.76
CA ARG A 25 7.36 -2.61 12.98
C ARG A 25 7.04 -4.08 12.82
N LEU A 26 7.13 -4.62 11.61
CA LEU A 26 6.88 -6.03 11.33
C LEU A 26 8.14 -6.87 11.60
N PRO A 27 7.95 -8.10 12.12
CA PRO A 27 9.05 -8.92 12.64
C PRO A 27 10.02 -9.39 11.54
N ASP A 28 9.51 -9.72 10.36
CA ASP A 28 10.27 -10.30 9.25
C ASP A 28 9.69 -9.88 7.88
N ASP A 29 10.40 -10.21 6.81
CA ASP A 29 10.00 -9.86 5.44
C ASP A 29 8.74 -10.59 4.97
N GLY A 30 8.47 -11.81 5.48
CA GLY A 30 7.22 -12.53 5.20
C GLY A 30 6.00 -11.80 5.78
N ALA A 31 6.12 -11.28 7.00
CA ALA A 31 5.09 -10.44 7.61
C ALA A 31 4.88 -9.12 6.84
N ARG A 32 5.96 -8.52 6.31
CA ARG A 32 5.90 -7.32 5.46
C ARG A 32 5.17 -7.58 4.16
N LEU A 33 5.56 -8.61 3.42
CA LEU A 33 4.91 -9.00 2.16
C LEU A 33 3.43 -9.31 2.40
N SER A 34 3.10 -10.06 3.46
CA SER A 34 1.72 -10.36 3.82
C SER A 34 0.90 -9.11 4.13
N ALA A 35 1.47 -8.13 4.84
CA ALA A 35 0.81 -6.86 5.13
C ALA A 35 0.58 -6.01 3.86
N ILE A 36 1.56 -5.98 2.95
CA ILE A 36 1.43 -5.29 1.66
C ILE A 36 0.35 -5.96 0.81
N THR A 37 0.39 -7.28 0.65
CA THR A 37 -0.63 -8.04 -0.11
C THR A 37 -2.03 -7.79 0.45
N ARG A 38 -2.19 -7.86 1.77
CA ARG A 38 -3.47 -7.56 2.42
C ARG A 38 -3.96 -6.14 2.11
N PHE A 39 -3.07 -5.16 2.15
CA PHE A 39 -3.40 -3.79 1.78
C PHE A 39 -3.86 -3.67 0.33
N MET A 40 -3.12 -4.29 -0.60
CA MET A 40 -3.46 -4.29 -2.03
C MET A 40 -4.82 -4.94 -2.29
N ASP A 41 -5.13 -6.04 -1.62
CA ASP A 41 -6.40 -6.76 -1.74
C ASP A 41 -7.57 -5.99 -1.13
N GLU A 42 -7.36 -5.32 0.01
CA GLU A 42 -8.38 -4.49 0.64
C GLU A 42 -8.67 -3.26 -0.23
N TYR A 43 -7.63 -2.61 -0.77
CA TYR A 43 -7.81 -1.48 -1.69
C TYR A 43 -8.52 -1.90 -2.97
N ALA A 44 -8.14 -3.05 -3.55
CA ALA A 44 -8.79 -3.58 -4.76
C ALA A 44 -10.27 -3.88 -4.53
N ARG A 45 -10.64 -4.40 -3.35
CA ARG A 45 -12.05 -4.60 -2.98
C ARG A 45 -12.82 -3.29 -2.84
N LEU A 46 -12.19 -2.26 -2.28
CA LEU A 46 -12.81 -0.95 -2.09
C LEU A 46 -12.88 -0.14 -3.39
N ARG A 47 -11.94 -0.34 -4.31
CA ARG A 47 -11.88 0.28 -5.63
C ARG A 47 -11.52 -0.74 -6.72
N PRO A 48 -12.50 -1.50 -7.24
CA PRO A 48 -12.26 -2.51 -8.26
C PRO A 48 -11.70 -1.96 -9.56
N ALA A 49 -12.05 -0.71 -9.90
CA ALA A 49 -11.56 -0.02 -11.09
C ALA A 49 -10.16 0.60 -10.92
N ALA A 50 -9.55 0.51 -9.74
CA ALA A 50 -8.24 1.08 -9.49
C ALA A 50 -7.11 0.21 -10.04
N THR A 51 -6.15 0.88 -10.67
CA THR A 51 -4.94 0.28 -11.21
C THR A 51 -3.98 -0.13 -10.09
N VAL A 52 -2.95 -0.90 -10.44
CA VAL A 52 -1.86 -1.21 -9.50
C VAL A 52 -1.13 0.06 -9.06
N ASN A 53 -0.93 1.02 -9.97
CA ASN A 53 -0.29 2.30 -9.66
C ASN A 53 -1.10 3.11 -8.64
N ASP A 54 -2.43 3.11 -8.73
CA ASP A 54 -3.29 3.78 -7.74
C ASP A 54 -3.13 3.18 -6.33
N ARG A 55 -2.96 1.86 -6.26
CA ARG A 55 -2.78 1.15 -5.00
C ARG A 55 -1.42 1.48 -4.38
N LEU A 56 -0.37 1.49 -5.19
CA LEU A 56 0.99 1.86 -4.76
C LEU A 56 1.03 3.32 -4.31
N ALA A 57 0.43 4.24 -5.07
CA ALA A 57 0.35 5.64 -4.68
C ALA A 57 -0.37 5.83 -3.32
N GLN A 58 -1.46 5.09 -3.08
CA GLN A 58 -2.12 5.14 -1.77
C GLN A 58 -1.22 4.57 -0.66
N TYR A 59 -0.52 3.48 -0.93
CA TYR A 59 0.39 2.86 0.02
C TYR A 59 1.51 3.82 0.43
N ASP A 60 2.14 4.49 -0.55
CA ASP A 60 3.19 5.49 -0.33
C ASP A 60 2.65 6.71 0.44
N GLU A 61 1.44 7.18 0.12
CA GLU A 61 0.80 8.26 0.87
C GLU A 61 0.61 7.87 2.35
N LEU A 62 0.25 6.62 2.63
CA LEU A 62 0.08 6.13 4.00
C LEU A 62 1.41 6.01 4.74
N LEU A 63 2.46 5.53 4.07
CA LEU A 63 3.81 5.51 4.63
C LEU A 63 4.24 6.92 5.03
N ALA A 64 4.07 7.90 4.14
CA ALA A 64 4.41 9.29 4.39
C ALA A 64 3.57 9.90 5.52
N ARG A 65 2.25 9.70 5.50
CA ARG A 65 1.32 10.25 6.52
C ARG A 65 1.54 9.66 7.90
N ARG A 66 1.84 8.36 7.98
CA ARG A 66 2.17 7.67 9.24
C ARG A 66 3.60 7.90 9.69
N ARG A 67 4.42 8.60 8.89
CA ARG A 67 5.86 8.81 9.10
C ARG A 67 6.57 7.49 9.37
N CYS A 68 6.21 6.46 8.62
CA CYS A 68 6.89 5.18 8.71
C CYS A 68 8.36 5.40 8.36
N ALA A 69 9.25 4.85 9.16
CA ALA A 69 10.67 4.97 8.87
C ALA A 69 10.98 4.17 7.60
N PRO A 70 11.68 4.76 6.60
CA PRO A 70 12.37 3.91 5.64
C PRO A 70 13.31 3.05 6.47
N ARG A 71 13.09 1.72 6.54
CA ARG A 71 14.15 0.85 7.07
C ARG A 71 15.38 1.17 6.24
N GLY A 72 16.51 1.41 6.92
CA GLY A 72 17.79 1.80 6.32
C GLY A 72 18.33 0.84 5.27
N ASP A 73 17.65 -0.27 5.01
CA ASP A 73 17.72 -0.95 3.73
C ASP A 73 16.82 -0.21 2.75
N THR A 74 17.39 0.79 2.08
CA THR A 74 17.29 0.83 0.63
C THR A 74 17.70 -0.55 0.11
N ALA A 75 16.80 -1.52 0.24
CA ALA A 75 16.70 -2.62 -0.69
C ALA A 75 16.42 -1.91 -2.00
N HIS A 76 17.52 -1.59 -2.70
CA HIS A 76 17.54 -1.58 -4.14
C HIS A 76 16.67 -2.76 -4.56
N TYR A 77 15.42 -2.49 -4.94
CA TYR A 77 14.69 -3.38 -5.80
C TYR A 77 15.44 -3.33 -7.14
N SER A 78 16.57 -4.02 -7.18
CA SER A 78 17.17 -4.48 -8.41
C SER A 78 16.19 -5.52 -8.91
N PHE A 79 15.20 -5.07 -9.71
CA PHE A 79 14.50 -5.98 -10.58
C PHE A 79 15.60 -6.73 -11.35
N PRO A 80 15.64 -8.08 -11.32
CA PRO A 80 16.57 -8.80 -12.18
C PRO A 80 16.23 -8.39 -13.61
N GLN A 81 17.14 -7.66 -14.26
CA GLN A 81 17.09 -7.50 -15.70
C GLN A 81 17.36 -8.89 -16.26
N SER A 82 16.30 -9.49 -16.81
CA SER A 82 16.37 -10.68 -17.67
C SER A 82 17.21 -10.39 -18.91
#